data_AF-A0A950JSF1-F1
#
_entry.id   AF-A0A950JSF1-F1
#
_cell.length_a   1.000
_cell.length_b   1.000
_cell.length_c   1.000
_cell.angle_alpha   90.00
_cell.angle_beta   90.00
_cell.angle_gamma   90.00
#
_symmetry.space_group_name_H-M   'P 1'
#
loop_
_entity.id
_entity.type
_entity.pdbx_description
1 polymer ?
#
loop_
_entity_poly.entity_id
_entity_poly.type
_entity_poly.pdbx_seq_one_letter_code
_entity_poly.pdbx_strand_id
1 'polypeptide(L)'
;MKLLLRRDQRSSVLGKMIFVLEVRADLNDEERQAISKYKLGDSVLYEKNTMVDPGSGLLGLASRVAFKAMNMSVSVKDLTNGKKLECKDIVEMLAVEDQLKEAGKTFNAVLQAARRFGGEEVIDLAA
;
A
#
# COMPACT_ATOMS: atom_id res chain seq x y z
N MET A 1 9.64 -11.37 -4.93
CA MET A 1 9.53 -9.92 -4.77
C MET A 1 10.19 -9.47 -3.47
N LYS A 2 10.79 -8.28 -3.45
CA LYS A 2 11.19 -7.57 -2.21
C LYS A 2 10.50 -6.21 -2.14
N LEU A 3 10.20 -5.72 -0.93
CA LEU A 3 9.70 -4.36 -0.74
C LEU A 3 10.87 -3.45 -0.34
N LEU A 4 11.13 -2.41 -1.13
CA LEU A 4 12.17 -1.42 -0.87
C LEU A 4 11.53 -0.20 -0.21
N LEU A 5 12.02 0.17 0.98
CA LEU A 5 11.57 1.31 1.76
C LEU A 5 12.73 2.29 1.95
N ARG A 6 12.48 3.58 1.73
CA ARG A 6 13.43 4.66 2.02
C ARG A 6 12.74 5.72 2.86
N ARG A 7 13.27 5.94 4.06
CA ARG A 7 12.87 7.04 4.95
C ARG A 7 13.74 8.25 4.66
N ASP A 8 13.14 9.43 4.63
CA ASP A 8 13.81 10.70 4.43
C ASP A 8 13.06 11.80 5.20
N GLN A 9 13.62 12.99 5.26
CA GLN A 9 12.97 14.15 5.86
C GLN A 9 13.37 15.44 5.13
N ARG A 10 12.45 16.40 5.10
CA ARG A 10 12.72 17.73 4.54
C ARG A 10 12.11 18.81 5.41
N SER A 11 12.73 19.98 5.40
CA SER A 11 12.10 21.18 5.98
C SER A 11 11.15 21.81 4.96
N SER A 12 9.97 22.23 5.40
CA SER A 12 9.07 23.05 4.61
C SER A 12 9.57 24.49 4.54
N VAL A 13 9.00 25.30 3.64
CA VAL A 13 9.32 26.74 3.51
C VAL A 13 9.09 27.50 4.82
N LEU A 14 8.20 27.00 5.68
CA LEU A 14 7.89 27.56 7.00
C LEU A 14 8.70 26.92 8.14
N GLY A 15 9.74 26.14 7.84
CA GLY A 15 10.60 25.48 8.84
C GLY A 15 10.01 24.22 9.47
N LYS A 16 8.78 23.84 9.12
CA LYS A 16 8.15 22.61 9.64
C LYS A 16 8.82 21.37 9.04
N MET A 17 9.21 20.42 9.89
CA MET A 17 9.73 19.12 9.45
C MET A 17 8.61 18.31 8.79
N ILE A 18 8.91 17.73 7.63
CA ILE A 18 8.05 16.79 6.91
C ILE A 18 8.84 15.49 6.75
N PHE A 19 8.26 14.38 7.21
CA PHE A 19 8.82 13.06 7.02
C PHE A 19 8.38 12.52 5.68
N VAL A 20 9.28 11.82 5.00
CA VAL A 20 9.04 11.30 3.67
C VAL A 20 9.31 9.81 3.69
N LEU A 21 8.37 9.03 3.18
CA LEU A 21 8.53 7.60 2.97
C LEU A 21 8.37 7.28 1.49
N GLU A 22 9.38 6.66 0.91
CA GLU A 22 9.31 6.12 -0.44
C GLU A 22 9.26 4.60 -0.38
N VAL A 23 8.41 4.02 -1.21
CA VAL A 23 8.20 2.57 -1.27
C VAL A 23 8.11 2.11 -2.71
N ARG A 24 8.72 0.97 -3.03
CA ARG A 24 8.52 0.26 -4.31
C ARG A 24 8.76 -1.23 -4.16
N ALA A 25 8.13 -2.03 -5.01
CA ALA A 25 8.40 -3.44 -5.14
C ALA A 25 9.56 -3.67 -6.13
N ASP A 26 10.55 -4.43 -5.68
CA ASP A 26 11.57 -5.02 -6.54
C ASP A 26 11.02 -6.35 -7.09
N LEU A 27 10.68 -6.32 -8.38
CA LEU A 27 9.96 -7.38 -9.10
C LEU A 27 10.87 -7.95 -10.19
N ASN A 28 10.89 -9.28 -10.28
CA ASN A 28 11.52 -9.99 -11.39
C ASN A 28 10.61 -10.03 -12.64
N ASP A 29 11.12 -10.54 -13.75
CA ASP A 29 10.39 -10.54 -15.03
C ASP A 29 9.13 -11.42 -15.01
N GLU A 30 9.16 -12.57 -14.33
CA GLU A 30 7.99 -13.43 -14.16
C GLU A 30 6.85 -12.71 -13.42
N GLU A 31 7.19 -12.01 -12.34
CA GLU A 31 6.23 -11.23 -11.53
C GLU A 31 5.64 -10.08 -12.35
N ARG A 32 6.46 -9.38 -13.14
CA ARG A 32 5.98 -8.32 -14.04
C ARG A 32 5.03 -8.86 -15.11
N GLN A 33 5.35 -10.01 -15.69
CA GLN A 33 4.47 -10.66 -16.66
C GLN A 33 3.15 -11.09 -16.02
N ALA A 34 3.16 -11.62 -14.80
CA ALA A 34 1.95 -11.97 -14.07
C ALA A 34 1.04 -10.75 -13.84
N ILE A 35 1.60 -9.62 -13.41
CA ILE A 35 0.85 -8.36 -13.22
C ILE A 35 0.18 -7.94 -14.52
N SER A 36 0.90 -7.98 -15.64
CA SER A 36 0.36 -7.62 -16.95
C SER A 36 -0.72 -8.61 -17.42
N LYS A 37 -0.44 -9.91 -17.34
CA LYS A 37 -1.33 -11.00 -17.80
C LYS A 37 -2.68 -10.96 -17.08
N TYR A 38 -2.67 -10.77 -15.77
CA TYR A 38 -3.87 -10.77 -14.93
C TYR A 38 -4.43 -9.37 -14.67
N LYS A 39 -3.87 -8.32 -15.31
CA LYS A 39 -4.29 -6.92 -15.19
C LYS A 39 -4.39 -6.43 -13.74
N LEU A 40 -3.43 -6.84 -12.91
CA LEU A 40 -3.46 -6.60 -11.46
C LEU A 40 -3.16 -5.15 -11.07
N GLY A 41 -2.78 -4.29 -12.01
CA GLY A 41 -2.29 -2.93 -11.73
C GLY A 41 -3.21 -2.11 -10.82
N ASP A 42 -4.52 -2.15 -11.08
CA ASP A 42 -5.52 -1.38 -10.33
C ASP A 42 -6.04 -2.13 -9.08
N SER A 43 -5.55 -3.34 -8.82
CA SER A 43 -5.91 -4.10 -7.62
C SER A 43 -5.40 -3.36 -6.38
N VAL A 44 -6.34 -3.03 -5.49
CA VAL A 44 -6.07 -2.42 -4.19
C VAL A 44 -5.57 -3.50 -3.24
N LEU A 45 -4.38 -3.31 -2.70
CA LEU A 45 -3.70 -4.24 -1.78
C LEU A 45 -4.02 -3.95 -0.32
N TYR A 46 -4.40 -2.71 -0.03
CA TYR A 46 -4.74 -2.25 1.31
C TYR A 46 -5.71 -1.07 1.22
N GLU A 47 -6.76 -1.12 2.04
CA GLU A 47 -7.71 -0.04 2.25
C GLU A 47 -8.03 0.06 3.75
N LYS A 48 -7.79 1.23 4.35
CA LYS A 48 -8.13 1.47 5.77
C LYS A 48 -9.59 1.87 5.88
N ASN A 49 -10.44 0.95 6.34
CA ASN A 49 -11.82 1.26 6.72
C ASN A 49 -11.88 1.67 8.19
N THR A 50 -11.53 2.91 8.51
CA THR A 50 -11.89 3.51 9.81
C THR A 50 -13.24 4.18 9.69
N MET A 51 -14.30 3.51 10.16
CA MET A 51 -15.57 4.18 10.48
C MET A 51 -15.30 5.14 11.64
N VAL A 52 -15.33 6.44 11.38
CA VAL A 52 -15.38 7.46 12.43
C VAL A 52 -16.82 7.95 12.50
N ASP A 53 -17.39 7.88 13.70
CA ASP A 53 -18.72 8.36 14.03
C ASP A 53 -18.90 9.81 13.53
N PRO A 54 -19.75 10.04 12.53
CA PRO A 54 -19.87 11.34 11.90
C PRO A 54 -20.76 12.22 12.77
N GLY A 55 -20.15 13.01 13.65
CA GLY A 55 -20.85 14.14 14.25
C GLY A 55 -21.54 14.99 13.16
N SER A 56 -22.83 15.26 13.33
CA SER A 56 -23.67 15.94 12.33
C SER A 56 -23.22 17.40 12.14
N GLY A 57 -22.78 17.77 10.93
CA GLY A 57 -22.52 19.17 10.56
C GLY A 57 -21.38 19.37 9.55
N LEU A 58 -21.03 20.64 9.30
CA LEU A 58 -19.90 21.05 8.43
C LEU A 58 -18.56 20.47 8.92
N LEU A 59 -18.41 20.29 10.23
CA LEU A 59 -17.28 19.57 10.85
C LEU A 59 -17.20 18.12 10.36
N GLY A 60 -18.36 17.46 10.22
CA GLY A 60 -18.50 16.12 9.65
C GLY A 60 -18.22 16.03 8.14
N LEU A 61 -18.33 17.13 7.40
CA LEU A 61 -17.96 17.18 5.97
C LEU A 61 -16.46 17.47 5.79
N ALA A 62 -15.91 18.40 6.57
CA ALA A 62 -14.47 18.70 6.57
C ALA A 62 -13.66 17.48 7.01
N SER A 63 -14.14 16.76 8.03
CA SER A 63 -13.55 15.49 8.44
C SER A 63 -13.65 14.47 7.30
N ARG A 64 -14.78 14.29 6.61
CA ARG A 64 -14.89 13.37 5.46
C ARG A 64 -13.92 13.66 4.31
N VAL A 65 -13.66 14.94 3.99
CA VAL A 65 -12.71 15.31 2.93
C VAL A 65 -11.26 15.08 3.38
N ALA A 66 -10.91 15.47 4.61
CA ALA A 66 -9.60 15.19 5.18
C ALA A 66 -9.37 13.67 5.38
N PHE A 67 -10.41 12.91 5.73
CA PHE A 67 -10.38 11.45 5.89
C PHE A 67 -10.24 10.72 4.55
N LYS A 68 -10.93 11.16 3.49
CA LYS A 68 -10.72 10.57 2.15
C LYS A 68 -9.28 10.80 1.66
N ALA A 69 -8.65 11.91 2.06
CA ALA A 69 -7.23 12.16 1.82
C ALA A 69 -6.29 11.33 2.71
N MET A 70 -6.76 10.78 3.83
CA MET A 70 -6.03 9.88 4.75
C MET A 70 -6.34 8.39 4.56
N ASN A 71 -7.35 8.04 3.75
CA ASN A 71 -7.57 6.68 3.25
C ASN A 71 -6.52 6.38 2.18
N MET A 72 -5.32 6.06 2.62
CA MET A 72 -4.25 5.61 1.76
C MET A 72 -4.61 4.25 1.17
N SER A 73 -5.22 4.24 -0.01
CA SER A 73 -5.25 3.04 -0.84
C SER A 73 -3.86 2.84 -1.44
N VAL A 74 -3.37 1.60 -1.38
CA VAL A 74 -2.10 1.21 -2.01
C VAL A 74 -2.45 0.18 -3.08
N SER A 75 -2.22 0.53 -4.34
CA SER A 75 -2.44 -0.39 -5.47
C SER A 75 -1.17 -1.16 -5.85
N VAL A 76 -1.33 -2.22 -6.65
CA VAL A 76 -0.19 -2.89 -7.30
C VAL A 76 0.62 -1.91 -8.16
N LYS A 77 -0.05 -1.03 -8.90
CA LYS A 77 0.59 -0.02 -9.75
C LYS A 77 1.44 0.94 -8.92
N ASP A 78 0.95 1.37 -7.76
CA ASP A 78 1.70 2.22 -6.84
C ASP A 78 3.02 1.57 -6.40
N LEU A 79 2.98 0.30 -6.01
CA LEU A 79 4.19 -0.42 -5.59
C LEU A 79 5.11 -0.73 -6.77
N THR A 80 4.56 -1.03 -7.95
CA THR A 80 5.33 -1.34 -9.16
C THR A 80 6.10 -0.12 -9.67
N ASN A 81 5.47 1.05 -9.66
CA ASN A 81 6.08 2.31 -10.13
C ASN A 81 6.88 3.03 -9.03
N GLY A 82 6.59 2.71 -7.78
CA GLY A 82 7.06 3.43 -6.62
C GLY A 82 6.09 4.55 -6.21
N LYS A 83 5.95 4.74 -4.90
CA LYS A 83 5.09 5.76 -4.28
C LYS A 83 5.90 6.54 -3.25
N LYS A 84 5.76 7.86 -3.28
CA LYS A 84 6.31 8.77 -2.28
C LYS A 84 5.17 9.29 -1.41
N LEU A 85 5.36 9.25 -0.11
CA LEU A 85 4.38 9.65 0.89
C LEU A 85 5.00 10.67 1.83
N GLU A 86 4.21 11.66 2.23
CA GLU A 86 4.62 12.67 3.20
C GLU A 86 3.81 12.48 4.48
N CYS A 87 4.51 12.47 5.61
CA CYS A 87 3.96 12.28 6.94
C CYS A 87 4.30 13.51 7.79
N LYS A 88 3.35 13.97 8.61
CA LYS A 88 3.49 15.17 9.43
C LYS A 88 4.41 14.97 10.63
N ASP A 89 4.58 13.72 11.05
CA ASP A 89 5.42 13.30 12.16
C ASP A 89 5.93 11.86 11.96
N ILE A 90 6.91 11.47 12.78
CA ILE A 90 7.55 10.15 12.71
C ILE A 90 6.60 9.00 13.09
N VAL A 91 5.62 9.24 13.96
CA VAL A 91 4.67 8.20 14.42
C VAL A 91 3.72 7.84 13.27
N GLU A 92 3.23 8.84 12.54
CA GLU A 92 2.46 8.65 11.31
C GLU A 92 3.28 7.88 10.26
N MET A 93 4.56 8.23 10.06
CA MET A 93 5.43 7.52 9.12
C MET A 93 5.60 6.04 9.48
N LEU A 94 5.80 5.71 10.75
CA LEU A 94 5.93 4.33 11.21
C LEU A 94 4.64 3.53 10.99
N ALA A 95 3.47 4.14 11.27
CA ALA A 95 2.18 3.50 11.02
C ALA A 95 1.94 3.25 9.52
N VAL A 96 2.28 4.22 8.66
CA VAL A 96 2.22 4.09 7.19
C VAL A 96 3.17 2.98 6.72
N GLU A 97 4.37 2.91 7.28
CA GLU A 97 5.35 1.87 6.94
C GLU A 97 4.83 0.46 7.25
N ASP A 98 4.22 0.25 8.42
CA ASP A 98 3.68 -1.05 8.78
C ASP A 98 2.53 -1.46 7.86
N GLN A 99 1.68 -0.50 7.45
CA GLN A 99 0.64 -0.75 6.43
C GLN A 99 1.23 -1.12 5.08
N LEU A 100 2.31 -0.46 4.66
CA LEU A 100 3.01 -0.78 3.40
C LEU A 100 3.65 -2.17 3.44
N LYS A 101 4.17 -2.60 4.60
CA LYS A 101 4.67 -3.98 4.78
C LYS A 101 3.54 -4.99 4.63
N GLU A 102 2.37 -4.76 5.23
CA GLU A 102 1.21 -5.65 5.07
C GLU A 102 0.71 -5.67 3.62
N ALA A 103 0.58 -4.51 2.96
CA ALA A 103 0.25 -4.44 1.54
C ALA A 103 1.26 -5.21 0.67
N GLY A 104 2.56 -5.12 0.99
CA GLY A 104 3.61 -5.88 0.33
C GLY A 104 3.48 -7.39 0.54
N LYS A 105 3.11 -7.86 1.74
CA LYS A 105 2.82 -9.28 1.99
C LYS A 105 1.64 -9.78 1.15
N THR A 106 0.55 -9.01 1.13
CA THR A 106 -0.63 -9.31 0.30
C THR A 106 -0.24 -9.38 -1.18
N PHE A 107 0.53 -8.41 -1.67
CA PHE A 107 0.98 -8.42 -3.06
C PHE A 107 1.84 -9.65 -3.38
N ASN A 108 2.77 -10.01 -2.50
CA ASN A 108 3.56 -11.23 -2.67
C ASN A 108 2.67 -12.48 -2.74
N ALA A 109 1.65 -12.60 -1.88
CA ALA A 109 0.73 -13.71 -1.89
C ALA A 109 -0.05 -13.79 -3.23
N VAL A 110 -0.53 -12.65 -3.74
CA VAL A 110 -1.17 -12.56 -5.06
C VAL A 110 -0.23 -13.02 -6.16
N LEU A 111 1.03 -12.59 -6.15
CA LEU A 111 2.03 -13.02 -7.15
C LEU A 111 2.33 -14.52 -7.05
N GLN A 112 2.44 -15.09 -5.85
CA GLN A 112 2.65 -16.53 -5.69
C GLN A 112 1.45 -17.34 -6.19
N ALA A 113 0.22 -16.88 -5.91
CA ALA A 113 -0.97 -17.50 -6.46
C ALA A 113 -0.97 -17.42 -7.99
N ALA A 114 -0.69 -16.23 -8.56
CA ALA A 114 -0.59 -15.98 -10.00
C ALA A 114 0.35 -16.97 -10.72
N ARG A 115 1.45 -17.38 -10.08
CA ARG A 115 2.42 -18.35 -10.63
C ARG A 115 1.88 -19.78 -10.72
N ARG A 116 0.89 -20.15 -9.90
CA ARG A 116 0.31 -21.49 -9.86
C ARG A 116 -0.95 -21.64 -10.72
N PHE A 117 -1.58 -20.53 -11.11
CA PHE A 117 -2.80 -20.59 -11.91
C PHE A 117 -2.58 -21.27 -13.27
N GLY A 118 -3.39 -22.29 -13.55
CA GLY A 118 -3.35 -23.07 -14.78
C GLY A 118 -2.65 -24.43 -14.66
N GLY A 119 -2.08 -24.74 -13.50
CA GLY A 119 -1.63 -26.09 -13.13
C GLY A 119 -2.65 -26.79 -12.22
N GLU A 120 -2.43 -28.08 -11.98
CA GLU A 120 -3.16 -28.88 -10.99
C GLU A 120 -2.36 -28.92 -9.68
N GLU A 121 -3.01 -28.71 -8.55
CA GLU A 121 -2.42 -28.81 -7.21
C GLU A 121 -3.08 -29.98 -6.47
N VAL A 122 -2.28 -30.95 -6.05
CA VAL A 122 -2.75 -32.09 -5.25
C VAL A 122 -2.54 -31.74 -3.77
N ILE A 123 -3.63 -31.67 -3.01
CA ILE A 123 -3.62 -31.44 -1.56
C ILE A 123 -4.07 -32.73 -0.87
N ASP A 124 -3.16 -33.40 -0.18
CA ASP A 124 -3.50 -34.57 0.66
C ASP A 124 -4.09 -34.09 1.99
N LEU A 125 -5.30 -34.55 2.31
CA LEU A 125 -6.07 -34.16 3.49
C LEU A 125 -6.10 -35.24 4.57
N ALA A 126 -5.44 -36.38 4.34
CA ALA A 126 -5.33 -37.45 5.31
C ALA A 126 -4.09 -37.23 6.20
N ALA A 127 -4.24 -36.43 7.27
CA ALA A 127 -3.26 -36.30 8.35
C ALA A 127 -3.95 -36.46 9.71
#